data_AF-A0A9W9LVT0-F1
#
_entry.id   AF-A0A9W9LVT0-F1
#
_cell.length_a   1.000
_cell.length_b   1.000
_cell.length_c   1.000
_cell.angle_alpha   90.00
_cell.angle_beta   90.00
_cell.angle_gamma   90.00
#
_symmetry.space_group_name_H-M   'P 1'
#
loop_
_entity.id
_entity.type
_entity.pdbx_description
1 polymer ?
#
loop_
_entity_poly.entity_id
_entity_poly.type
_entity_poly.pdbx_seq_one_letter_code
_entity_poly.pdbx_strand_id
1 'polypeptide(L)'
;MPGNMKVTTGWGNTEFRTYEFISSEQGKGDNPMQETAESRRRRGISSPPPPQMQQRELAGQMIQIWAEQGYAIGSFRETRVPGEVPAK
;
A
#
# COMPACT_ATOMS: atom_id res chain seq x y z
N MET A 1 -8.85 -37.81 -0.28
CA MET A 1 -8.70 -36.36 -0.54
C MET A 1 -7.29 -35.97 -0.08
N PRO A 2 -6.31 -35.72 -0.98
CA PRO A 2 -5.02 -35.24 -0.51
C PRO A 2 -5.19 -33.78 -0.08
N GLY A 3 -4.78 -33.48 1.14
CA GLY A 3 -4.90 -32.16 1.76
C GLY A 3 -4.06 -31.13 1.02
N ASN A 4 -4.67 -30.02 0.65
CA ASN A 4 -3.99 -28.83 0.15
C ASN A 4 -3.05 -28.32 1.25
N MET A 5 -1.77 -28.69 1.16
CA MET A 5 -0.72 -28.14 2.02
C MET A 5 -0.64 -26.64 1.74
N LYS A 6 -1.14 -25.84 2.68
CA LYS A 6 -0.99 -24.38 2.65
C LYS A 6 0.50 -24.08 2.82
N VAL A 7 1.20 -23.81 1.72
CA VAL A 7 2.55 -23.24 1.73
C VAL A 7 2.41 -21.77 2.08
N THR A 8 2.23 -21.48 3.37
CA THR A 8 2.07 -20.12 3.86
C THR A 8 3.23 -19.83 4.79
N THR A 9 3.97 -18.77 4.47
CA THR A 9 5.11 -18.21 5.21
C THR A 9 6.39 -19.08 5.19
N GLY A 10 7.06 -19.11 4.04
CA GLY A 10 8.46 -19.55 3.93
C GLY A 10 9.25 -18.60 3.06
N TRP A 11 10.58 -18.57 3.20
CA TRP A 11 11.48 -17.74 2.38
C TRP A 11 11.38 -18.00 0.87
N GLY A 12 10.80 -19.15 0.48
CA GLY A 12 10.44 -19.44 -0.91
C GLY A 12 9.42 -18.46 -1.53
N ASN A 13 8.67 -17.72 -0.72
CA ASN A 13 7.74 -16.66 -1.17
C ASN A 13 8.34 -15.24 -1.03
N THR A 14 9.63 -15.12 -0.71
CA THR A 14 10.28 -13.81 -0.56
C THR A 14 10.51 -13.17 -1.92
N GLU A 15 9.90 -12.00 -2.15
CA GLU A 15 10.11 -11.20 -3.35
C GLU A 15 11.05 -10.02 -3.07
N PHE A 16 12.02 -9.79 -3.94
CA PHE A 16 12.87 -8.59 -3.90
C PHE A 16 12.14 -7.41 -4.54
N ARG A 17 11.91 -6.35 -3.75
CA ARG A 17 11.27 -5.10 -4.22
C ARG A 17 12.20 -3.92 -4.07
N THR A 18 12.25 -3.08 -5.09
CA THR A 18 13.11 -1.90 -5.14
C THR A 18 12.26 -0.64 -5.22
N TYR A 19 12.54 0.33 -4.35
CA TYR A 19 11.81 1.59 -4.24
C TYR A 19 12.74 2.78 -4.46
N GLU A 20 12.20 3.87 -4.98
CA GLU A 20 12.88 5.16 -5.14
C GLU A 20 12.15 6.28 -4.39
N PHE A 21 12.89 7.31 -3.99
CA PHE A 21 12.32 8.50 -3.36
C PHE A 21 11.88 9.50 -4.43
N ILE A 22 10.66 10.01 -4.30
CA ILE A 22 10.14 11.06 -5.18
C ILE A 22 10.38 12.42 -4.48
N SER A 23 11.03 13.36 -5.17
CA SER A 23 11.44 14.65 -4.57
C SER A 23 10.25 15.53 -4.17
N SER A 24 10.49 16.38 -3.16
CA SER A 24 9.49 16.85 -2.20
C SER A 24 8.67 18.10 -2.59
N GLU A 25 8.56 18.49 -3.86
CA GLU A 25 7.53 19.49 -4.22
C GLU A 25 6.11 18.87 -4.17
N GLN A 26 6.02 17.55 -4.36
CA GLN A 26 4.82 16.73 -4.12
C GLN A 26 4.87 15.95 -2.80
N GLY A 27 5.91 16.20 -1.98
CA GLY A 27 6.31 15.37 -0.83
C GLY A 27 6.04 15.97 0.55
N LYS A 28 5.09 16.90 0.69
CA LYS A 28 4.47 17.19 2.01
C LYS A 28 3.42 16.12 2.38
N GLY A 29 3.77 14.85 2.23
CA GLY A 29 2.87 13.76 2.49
C GLY A 29 3.61 12.52 2.94
N ASP A 30 2.94 11.74 3.79
CA ASP A 30 3.51 10.66 4.60
C ASP A 30 4.09 9.46 3.82
N ASN A 31 4.16 9.52 2.49
CA ASN A 31 4.69 8.44 1.65
C ASN A 31 5.49 8.97 0.44
N PRO A 32 6.81 9.23 0.60
CA PRO A 32 7.67 9.73 -0.48
C PRO A 32 8.30 8.63 -1.33
N MET A 33 7.88 7.36 -1.18
CA MET A 33 8.50 6.22 -1.86
C MET A 33 7.60 5.61 -2.91
N GLN A 34 8.17 5.21 -4.04
CA GLN A 34 7.47 4.51 -5.12
C GLN A 34 8.25 3.29 -5.59
N GLU A 35 7.55 2.19 -5.86
CA GLU A 35 8.17 0.99 -6.40
C GLU A 35 8.66 1.27 -7.82
N THR A 36 9.93 0.96 -8.08
CA THR A 36 10.57 1.16 -9.39
C THR A 36 9.89 0.35 -10.49
N ALA A 37 9.94 0.87 -11.73
CA ALA A 37 9.40 0.18 -12.90
C ALA A 37 10.10 -1.16 -13.18
N GLU A 38 11.38 -1.30 -12.82
CA GLU A 38 12.11 -2.57 -12.93
C GLU A 38 11.57 -3.62 -11.95
N SER A 39 11.38 -3.25 -10.67
CA SER A 39 10.80 -4.13 -9.64
C SER A 39 9.43 -4.66 -10.06
N ARG A 40 8.56 -3.77 -10.58
CA ARG A 40 7.22 -4.14 -11.08
C ARG A 40 7.29 -5.09 -12.26
N ARG A 41 8.19 -4.84 -13.23
CA ARG A 41 8.38 -5.70 -14.41
C ARG A 41 8.83 -7.12 -14.02
N ARG A 42 9.74 -7.27 -13.06
CA ARG A 42 10.15 -8.60 -12.55
C ARG A 42 8.97 -9.41 -11.98
N ARG A 43 7.93 -8.72 -11.48
CA ARG A 43 6.72 -9.31 -10.92
C ARG A 43 5.58 -9.46 -11.93
N GLY A 44 5.85 -9.21 -13.22
CA GLY A 44 4.83 -9.27 -14.27
C GLY A 44 3.80 -8.14 -14.21
N ILE A 45 4.08 -7.06 -13.45
CA ILE A 45 3.19 -5.90 -13.32
C ILE A 45 3.59 -4.88 -14.38
N SER A 46 2.76 -4.75 -15.41
CA SER A 46 2.93 -3.77 -16.49
C SER A 46 2.16 -2.47 -16.26
N SER A 47 1.23 -2.45 -15.29
CA SER A 47 0.45 -1.26 -14.98
C SER A 47 1.30 -0.19 -14.27
N PRO A 48 1.07 1.09 -14.57
CA PRO A 48 1.74 2.17 -13.86
C PRO A 48 1.42 2.10 -12.36
N PRO A 49 2.35 2.51 -11.49
CA PRO A 49 2.05 2.66 -10.08
C PRO A 49 0.87 3.62 -9.87
N PRO A 50 -0.03 3.34 -8.90
CA PRO A 50 -1.13 4.24 -8.58
C PRO A 50 -0.59 5.61 -8.18
N PRO A 51 -1.27 6.71 -8.55
CA PRO A 51 -0.91 8.06 -8.10
C PRO A 51 -0.88 8.17 -6.58
N GLN A 52 -0.12 9.14 -6.04
CA GLN A 52 0.06 9.30 -4.60
C GLN A 52 -1.27 9.44 -3.84
N MET A 53 -2.25 10.17 -4.38
CA MET A 53 -3.58 10.30 -3.79
C MET A 53 -4.30 8.96 -3.66
N GLN A 54 -4.30 8.17 -4.74
CA GLN A 54 -4.91 6.83 -4.74
C GLN A 54 -4.21 5.87 -3.76
N GLN A 55 -2.89 6.00 -3.60
CA GLN A 55 -2.16 5.21 -2.59
C GLN A 55 -2.60 5.56 -1.16
N ARG A 56 -2.86 6.83 -0.87
CA ARG A 56 -3.36 7.27 0.45
C ARG A 56 -4.77 6.73 0.72
N GLU A 57 -5.65 6.78 -0.28
CA GLU A 57 -7.00 6.23 -0.18
C GLU A 57 -6.96 4.72 0.09
N LEU A 58 -6.16 3.98 -0.69
CA LEU A 58 -5.96 2.54 -0.49
C LEU A 58 -5.40 2.23 0.90
N ALA A 59 -4.44 3.04 1.39
CA ALA A 59 -3.90 2.89 2.74
C ALA A 59 -4.98 3.09 3.81
N GLY A 60 -5.80 4.14 3.69
CA GLY A 60 -6.91 4.40 4.61
C GLY A 60 -7.93 3.25 4.64
N GLN A 61 -8.33 2.74 3.47
CA GLN A 61 -9.23 1.60 3.36
C GLN A 61 -8.67 0.34 4.03
N MET A 62 -7.40 0.02 3.77
CA MET A 62 -6.76 -1.16 4.35
C MET A 62 -6.66 -1.07 5.87
N ILE A 63 -6.39 0.12 6.40
CA ILE A 63 -6.34 0.38 7.83
C ILE A 63 -7.72 0.17 8.45
N GLN A 64 -8.79 0.67 7.83
CA GLN A 64 -10.14 0.39 8.31
C GLN A 64 -10.43 -1.12 8.34
N ILE A 65 -10.13 -1.84 7.24
CA ILE A 65 -10.34 -3.29 7.14
C ILE A 65 -9.56 -4.03 8.23
N TRP A 66 -8.30 -3.64 8.48
CA TRP A 66 -7.48 -4.24 9.51
C TRP A 66 -8.02 -3.97 10.92
N ALA A 67 -8.58 -2.78 11.17
CA ALA A 67 -9.21 -2.47 12.46
C ALA A 67 -10.46 -3.32 12.68
N GLU A 68 -11.29 -3.48 11.65
CA GLU A 68 -12.48 -4.35 11.68
C GLU A 68 -12.12 -5.83 11.89
N GLN A 69 -10.94 -6.26 11.43
CA GLN A 69 -10.40 -7.61 11.65
C GLN A 69 -9.71 -7.78 13.02
N GLY A 70 -9.66 -6.72 13.84
CA GLY A 70 -9.07 -6.76 15.19
C GLY A 70 -7.55 -6.68 15.24
N TYR A 71 -6.89 -6.26 14.15
CA TYR A 71 -5.45 -6.01 14.19
C TYR A 71 -5.14 -4.77 15.03
N ALA A 72 -4.02 -4.82 15.74
CA ALA A 72 -3.52 -3.68 16.49
C ALA A 72 -3.03 -2.61 15.51
N ILE A 73 -3.91 -1.67 15.21
CA ILE A 73 -3.55 -0.44 14.50
C ILE A 73 -3.16 0.55 15.58
N GLY A 74 -1.92 1.04 15.53
CA GLY A 74 -1.47 2.10 16.43
C GLY A 74 -2.35 3.36 16.30
N SER A 75 -1.95 4.48 16.90
CA SER A 75 -2.66 5.75 16.70
C SER A 75 -2.50 6.22 15.26
N PHE A 76 -3.26 5.62 14.34
CA PHE A 76 -3.37 6.09 12.97
C PHE A 76 -4.03 7.44 13.05
N ARG A 77 -3.22 8.49 12.84
CA ARG A 77 -3.75 9.82 12.66
C ARG A 77 -4.35 9.84 11.27
N GLU A 78 -5.68 9.76 11.23
CA GLU A 78 -6.45 9.97 10.02
C GLU A 78 -6.04 11.32 9.41
N THR A 79 -5.17 11.28 8.39
CA THR A 79 -4.92 12.45 7.57
C THR A 79 -6.15 12.64 6.70
N ARG A 80 -7.14 13.38 7.22
CA ARG A 80 -8.28 13.81 6.41
C ARG A 80 -7.74 14.50 5.16
N VAL A 81 -8.17 14.04 3.99
CA VAL A 81 -7.96 14.76 2.73
C VAL A 81 -8.69 16.10 2.86
N PRO A 82 -8.02 17.26 2.80
CA PRO A 82 -8.71 18.54 2.87
C PRO A 82 -9.53 18.70 1.59
N GLY A 83 -10.87 18.59 1.68
CA GLY A 83 -11.73 18.90 0.53
C GLY A 83 -13.12 18.27 0.47
N GLU A 84 -13.41 17.17 1.19
CA GLU A 84 -14.76 16.61 1.17
C GLU A 84 -15.68 17.34 2.16
N VAL A 85 -16.43 18.29 1.62
CA VAL A 85 -17.63 18.84 2.28
C VAL A 85 -18.73 17.79 2.13
N PRO A 86 -19.33 17.27 3.21
CA PRO A 86 -20.43 16.32 3.08
C PRO A 86 -21.64 17.02 2.44
N ALA A 87 -22.15 16.44 1.36
CA ALA A 87 -23.41 16.87 0.77
C ALA A 87 -24.54 16.70 1.80
N LYS A 88 -25.36 17.75 1.94
CA LYS A 88 -26.56 17.78 2.78
C LYS A 88 -27.62 16.81 2.31
#